data_AF-A0A942BZD1-F1
#
_entry.id   AF-A0A942BZD1-F1
#
_cell.length_a   1.000
_cell.length_b   1.000
_cell.length_c   1.000
_cell.angle_alpha   90.00
_cell.angle_beta   90.00
_cell.angle_gamma   90.00
#
_symmetry.space_group_name_H-M   'P 1'
#
loop_
_entity.id
_entity.type
_entity.pdbx_description
1 polymer ?
#
loop_
_entity_poly.entity_id
_entity_poly.type
_entity_poly.pdbx_seq_one_letter_code
_entity_poly.pdbx_strand_id
1 'polypeptide(L)'
;MSIYKVANLELVSQPTDGVCWWASDTMLYKWSKASGRGTMIDPLSDPGFKWRYENNGDWGSNDNQFMATTLKMTQISSLEMKYDALVAAFTKHGPIFASVQKNWHGNNHGHAVVFGGAADTGVLVYDPEPMKKGTILWLTWEQVNKALNALKGANPQFLAA
;
A
#
# COMPACT_ATOMS: atom_id res chain seq x y z
N MET A 1 -24.82 -7.36 -0.43
CA MET A 1 -23.40 -7.29 -0.04
C MET A 1 -22.79 -6.18 -0.86
N SER A 2 -22.37 -5.11 -0.19
CA SER A 2 -21.79 -3.94 -0.85
C SER A 2 -20.31 -4.22 -1.08
N ILE A 3 -19.84 -3.97 -2.30
CA ILE A 3 -18.43 -4.10 -2.68
C ILE A 3 -18.06 -2.85 -3.47
N TYR A 4 -17.02 -2.16 -3.01
CA TYR A 4 -16.35 -1.10 -3.72
C TYR A 4 -14.95 -1.55 -4.13
N LYS A 5 -14.55 -1.27 -5.37
CA LYS A 5 -13.19 -1.46 -5.85
C LYS A 5 -12.70 -0.18 -6.53
N VAL A 6 -11.47 0.20 -6.24
CA VAL A 6 -10.78 1.26 -6.97
C VAL A 6 -10.56 0.78 -8.40
N ALA A 7 -11.08 1.52 -9.38
CA ALA A 7 -10.86 1.24 -10.79
C ALA A 7 -9.40 1.52 -11.19
N ASN A 8 -8.92 0.80 -12.21
CA ASN A 8 -7.58 0.97 -12.81
C ASN A 8 -6.40 0.74 -11.85
N LEU A 9 -6.61 0.01 -10.75
CA LEU A 9 -5.53 -0.47 -9.90
C LEU A 9 -5.06 -1.83 -10.40
N GLU A 10 -3.77 -1.92 -10.73
CA GLU A 10 -3.14 -3.15 -11.21
C GLU A 10 -2.13 -3.65 -10.18
N LEU A 11 -2.11 -4.98 -9.98
CA LEU A 11 -1.13 -5.62 -9.10
C LEU A 11 0.27 -5.54 -9.71
N VAL A 12 1.23 -5.07 -8.92
CA VAL A 12 2.67 -5.19 -9.20
C VAL A 12 3.30 -6.13 -8.18
N SER A 13 3.81 -7.27 -8.62
CA SER A 13 4.54 -8.17 -7.73
C SER A 13 5.94 -7.65 -7.44
N GLN A 14 6.45 -7.82 -6.23
CA GLN A 14 7.86 -7.55 -5.94
C GLN A 14 8.77 -8.61 -6.60
N PRO A 15 9.88 -8.24 -7.27
CA PRO A 15 10.77 -9.20 -7.92
C PRO A 15 11.65 -9.99 -6.95
N THR A 16 11.97 -9.39 -5.82
CA THR A 16 12.87 -9.88 -4.76
C THR A 16 12.26 -9.64 -3.39
N ASP A 17 12.90 -10.14 -2.34
CA ASP A 17 12.56 -9.77 -0.97
C ASP A 17 12.87 -8.28 -0.72
N GLY A 18 12.28 -7.68 0.31
CA GLY A 18 12.64 -6.32 0.72
C GLY A 18 12.05 -5.16 -0.07
N VAL A 19 11.62 -5.37 -1.31
CA VAL A 19 11.14 -4.29 -2.20
C VAL A 19 9.60 -4.22 -2.31
N CYS A 20 8.88 -4.66 -1.27
CA CYS A 20 7.42 -4.53 -1.18
C CYS A 20 6.95 -3.07 -1.21
N TRP A 21 7.76 -2.17 -0.66
CA TRP A 21 7.53 -0.72 -0.69
C TRP A 21 7.48 -0.22 -2.15
N TRP A 22 8.49 -0.56 -2.95
CA TRP A 22 8.61 -0.14 -4.34
C TRP A 22 7.44 -0.66 -5.17
N ALA A 23 7.08 -1.93 -4.98
CA ALA A 23 5.98 -2.53 -5.71
C ALA A 23 4.67 -1.81 -5.39
N SER A 24 4.39 -1.54 -4.11
CA SER A 24 3.20 -0.83 -3.66
C SER A 24 3.17 0.62 -4.17
N ASP A 25 4.28 1.35 -4.09
CA ASP A 25 4.43 2.71 -4.62
C ASP A 25 4.23 2.75 -6.14
N THR A 26 4.74 1.74 -6.85
CA THR A 26 4.56 1.62 -8.31
C THR A 26 3.09 1.38 -8.66
N MET A 27 2.34 0.61 -7.88
CA MET A 27 0.89 0.46 -8.09
C MET A 27 0.16 1.81 -7.94
N LEU A 28 0.49 2.57 -6.88
CA LEU A 28 -0.08 3.90 -6.66
C LEU A 28 0.26 4.87 -7.79
N TYR A 29 1.53 4.92 -8.20
CA TYR A 29 1.99 5.76 -9.30
C TYR A 29 1.27 5.42 -10.61
N LYS A 30 1.23 4.14 -11.00
CA LYS A 30 0.54 3.70 -12.22
C LYS A 30 -0.94 4.06 -12.20
N TRP A 31 -1.60 3.84 -11.07
CA TRP A 31 -3.00 4.24 -10.89
C TRP A 31 -3.19 5.75 -11.03
N SER A 32 -2.32 6.56 -10.41
CA SER A 32 -2.36 8.02 -10.48
C SER A 32 -2.23 8.52 -11.92
N LYS A 33 -1.27 7.95 -12.66
CA LYS A 33 -1.09 8.25 -14.10
C LYS A 33 -2.29 7.85 -14.94
N ALA A 34 -2.85 6.66 -14.72
CA ALA A 34 -3.99 6.15 -15.49
C ALA A 34 -5.29 6.90 -15.21
N SER A 35 -5.49 7.36 -13.97
CA SER A 35 -6.69 8.08 -13.55
C SER A 35 -6.62 9.59 -13.74
N GLY A 36 -5.42 10.15 -13.94
CA GLY A 36 -5.19 11.60 -13.95
C GLY A 36 -5.38 12.25 -12.57
N ARG A 37 -5.29 11.46 -11.48
CA ARG A 37 -5.52 11.89 -10.09
C ARG A 37 -4.29 11.62 -9.23
N GLY A 38 -4.00 12.51 -8.28
CA GLY A 38 -2.83 12.41 -7.42
C GLY A 38 -1.66 13.27 -7.92
N THR A 39 -0.61 13.35 -7.11
CA THR A 39 0.60 14.15 -7.37
C THR A 39 1.89 13.34 -7.35
N MET A 40 1.80 12.05 -7.06
CA MET A 40 2.92 11.13 -6.94
C MET A 40 3.77 11.09 -8.21
N ILE A 41 5.09 11.16 -8.01
CA ILE A 41 6.07 10.95 -9.07
C ILE A 41 6.48 9.48 -9.15
N ASP A 42 7.12 9.10 -10.25
CA ASP A 42 7.67 7.74 -10.39
C ASP A 42 8.71 7.50 -9.28
N PRO A 43 8.57 6.46 -8.43
CA PRO A 43 9.53 6.13 -7.39
C PRO A 43 10.96 6.01 -7.92
N LEU A 44 11.15 5.48 -9.13
CA LEU A 44 12.47 5.29 -9.73
C LEU A 44 13.01 6.53 -10.45
N SER A 45 12.24 7.62 -10.50
CA SER A 45 12.75 8.93 -10.95
C SER A 45 13.56 9.66 -9.88
N ASP A 46 13.39 9.31 -8.60
CA ASP A 46 14.26 9.76 -7.52
C ASP A 46 15.53 8.89 -7.46
N PRO A 47 16.74 9.49 -7.50
CA PRO A 47 17.99 8.72 -7.48
C PRO A 47 18.18 7.88 -6.21
N GLY A 48 17.70 8.34 -5.05
CA GLY A 48 17.84 7.63 -3.78
C GLY A 48 16.97 6.37 -3.71
N PHE A 49 15.71 6.50 -4.12
CA PHE A 49 14.80 5.36 -4.23
C PHE A 49 15.21 4.39 -5.33
N LYS A 50 15.68 4.89 -6.47
CA LYS A 50 16.24 4.05 -7.53
C LYS A 50 17.44 3.24 -7.04
N TRP A 51 18.41 3.88 -6.41
CA TRP A 51 19.58 3.19 -5.86
C TRP A 51 19.17 2.14 -4.84
N ARG A 52 18.22 2.44 -3.95
CA ARG A 52 17.71 1.49 -2.96
C ARG A 52 17.07 0.27 -3.63
N TYR A 53 16.21 0.47 -4.62
CA TYR A 53 15.59 -0.63 -5.37
C TYR A 53 16.64 -1.51 -6.07
N GLU A 54 17.59 -0.89 -6.79
CA GLU A 54 18.64 -1.60 -7.53
C GLU A 54 19.58 -2.40 -6.62
N ASN A 55 19.71 -2.01 -5.35
CA ASN A 55 20.54 -2.70 -4.35
C ASN A 55 19.72 -3.59 -3.39
N ASN A 56 18.46 -3.92 -3.72
CA ASN A 56 17.57 -4.75 -2.90
C ASN A 56 17.42 -4.24 -1.45
N GLY A 57 17.34 -2.91 -1.30
CA GLY A 57 17.26 -2.29 0.01
C GLY A 57 15.84 -2.29 0.57
N ASP A 58 15.69 -2.83 1.77
CA ASP A 58 14.46 -2.76 2.56
C ASP A 58 14.05 -1.31 2.86
N TRP A 59 12.79 -1.12 3.23
CA TRP A 59 12.27 0.17 3.70
C TRP A 59 11.70 0.07 5.12
N GLY A 60 12.16 0.94 6.02
CA GLY A 60 11.61 1.04 7.37
C GLY A 60 10.32 1.87 7.38
N SER A 61 9.22 1.32 7.93
CA SER A 61 7.93 2.03 7.96
C SER A 61 7.95 3.32 8.78
N ASN A 62 8.92 3.50 9.67
CA ASN A 62 9.17 4.74 10.41
C ASN A 62 9.59 5.91 9.50
N ASP A 63 10.08 5.62 8.30
CA ASP A 63 10.57 6.61 7.35
C ASP A 63 9.52 6.98 6.29
N ASN A 64 8.30 6.46 6.36
CA ASN A 64 7.25 6.71 5.38
C ASN A 64 6.97 8.21 5.14
N GLN A 65 7.19 9.08 6.12
CA GLN A 65 7.07 10.52 5.96
C GLN A 65 8.10 11.07 4.95
N PHE A 66 9.33 10.56 4.98
CA PHE A 66 10.37 10.89 4.00
C PHE A 66 9.97 10.40 2.61
N MET A 67 9.50 9.16 2.50
CA MET A 67 8.97 8.61 1.24
C MET A 67 7.85 9.48 0.69
N ALA A 68 6.88 9.82 1.53
CA ALA A 68 5.74 10.62 1.10
C ALA A 68 6.16 12.00 0.60
N THR A 69 7.10 12.64 1.30
CA THR A 69 7.62 13.96 0.92
C THR A 69 8.37 13.90 -0.40
N THR A 70 9.30 12.95 -0.54
CA THR A 70 10.15 12.80 -1.73
C THR A 70 9.32 12.40 -2.95
N LEU A 71 8.40 11.46 -2.78
CA LEU A 71 7.56 10.94 -3.86
C LEU A 71 6.29 11.75 -4.10
N LYS A 72 6.08 12.85 -3.37
CA LYS A 72 4.89 13.74 -3.45
C LYS A 72 3.56 13.00 -3.21
N MET A 73 3.57 12.07 -2.28
CA MET A 73 2.41 11.31 -1.84
C MET A 73 1.61 12.09 -0.79
N THR A 74 0.32 11.83 -0.74
CA THR A 74 -0.56 12.34 0.32
C THR A 74 -0.40 11.49 1.58
N GLN A 75 -0.10 12.13 2.70
CA GLN A 75 -0.06 11.48 4.01
C GLN A 75 -1.46 11.39 4.61
N ILE A 76 -1.86 10.21 5.07
CA ILE A 76 -3.16 9.99 5.72
C ILE A 76 -2.88 9.68 7.19
N SER A 77 -3.25 10.62 8.07
CA SER A 77 -2.94 10.56 9.50
C SER A 77 -3.63 9.42 10.23
N SER A 78 -4.85 9.08 9.83
CA SER A 78 -5.60 7.94 10.31
C SER A 78 -6.62 7.47 9.28
N LEU A 79 -6.93 6.18 9.32
CA LEU A 79 -7.92 5.56 8.44
C LEU A 79 -8.69 4.50 9.22
N GLU A 80 -10.01 4.63 9.28
CA GLU A 80 -10.85 3.67 9.97
C GLU A 80 -11.11 2.45 9.07
N MET A 81 -10.89 1.25 9.61
CA MET A 81 -11.11 -0.03 8.90
C MET A 81 -12.59 -0.42 8.91
N LYS A 82 -13.41 0.38 8.24
CA LYS A 82 -14.85 0.14 8.01
C LYS A 82 -15.21 0.49 6.58
N TYR A 83 -16.28 -0.11 6.07
CA TYR A 83 -16.72 0.03 4.69
C TYR A 83 -16.85 1.50 4.25
N ASP A 84 -17.71 2.29 4.91
CA ASP A 84 -17.99 3.68 4.50
C ASP A 84 -16.75 4.58 4.59
N ALA A 85 -15.92 4.41 5.63
CA ALA A 85 -14.70 5.17 5.81
C ALA A 85 -13.67 4.87 4.71
N LEU A 86 -13.48 3.59 4.36
CA LEU A 86 -12.61 3.21 3.26
C LEU A 86 -13.15 3.66 1.91
N VAL A 87 -14.46 3.54 1.65
CA VAL A 87 -15.07 4.05 0.40
C VAL A 87 -14.88 5.56 0.27
N ALA A 88 -15.06 6.32 1.35
CA ALA A 88 -14.80 7.75 1.36
C ALA A 88 -13.33 8.07 1.08
N ALA A 89 -12.40 7.34 1.72
CA ALA A 89 -10.97 7.48 1.49
C ALA A 89 -10.59 7.15 0.04
N PHE A 90 -11.08 6.04 -0.52
CA PHE A 90 -10.84 5.66 -1.90
C PHE A 90 -11.43 6.66 -2.90
N THR A 91 -12.62 7.19 -2.61
CA THR A 91 -13.25 8.21 -3.45
C THR A 91 -12.43 9.49 -3.45
N LYS A 92 -11.86 9.89 -2.31
CA LYS A 92 -11.06 11.11 -2.18
C LYS A 92 -9.64 10.95 -2.73
N HIS A 93 -8.95 9.88 -2.34
CA HIS A 93 -7.51 9.72 -2.52
C HIS A 93 -7.14 8.65 -3.56
N GLY A 94 -8.05 7.74 -3.89
CA GLY A 94 -7.72 6.55 -4.66
C GLY A 94 -7.20 5.42 -3.77
N PRO A 95 -6.44 4.46 -4.33
CA PRO A 95 -5.90 3.35 -3.58
C PRO A 95 -4.90 3.81 -2.51
N ILE A 96 -4.81 3.05 -1.43
CA ILE A 96 -4.07 3.44 -0.23
C ILE A 96 -2.91 2.48 0.00
N PHE A 97 -1.70 2.99 0.01
CA PHE A 97 -0.55 2.26 0.54
C PHE A 97 -0.71 2.14 2.06
N ALA A 98 -0.46 0.94 2.58
CA ALA A 98 -0.51 0.66 4.01
C ALA A 98 0.73 -0.13 4.45
N SER A 99 1.39 0.37 5.49
CA SER A 99 2.39 -0.41 6.23
C SER A 99 1.70 -1.29 7.27
N VAL A 100 1.97 -2.59 7.20
CA VAL A 100 1.32 -3.63 8.01
C VAL A 100 2.36 -4.62 8.53
N GLN A 101 2.04 -5.32 9.62
CA GLN A 101 2.71 -6.57 9.98
C GLN A 101 1.96 -7.69 9.25
N LYS A 102 2.54 -8.21 8.17
CA LYS A 102 1.95 -9.32 7.43
C LYS A 102 1.92 -10.56 8.31
N ASN A 103 0.72 -10.98 8.67
CA ASN A 103 0.45 -12.07 9.61
C ASN A 103 -0.57 -13.10 9.05
N TRP A 104 -0.73 -13.12 7.73
CA TRP A 104 -1.55 -14.07 6.99
C TRP A 104 -0.67 -15.02 6.17
N HIS A 105 -1.25 -16.16 5.78
CA HIS A 105 -0.57 -17.20 5.00
C HIS A 105 0.76 -17.70 5.61
N GLY A 106 0.84 -17.76 6.94
CA GLY A 106 2.02 -18.26 7.66
C GLY A 106 3.20 -17.28 7.75
N ASN A 107 3.02 -16.03 7.32
CA ASN A 107 4.04 -14.99 7.38
C ASN A 107 4.02 -14.23 8.73
N ASN A 108 5.14 -13.58 9.07
CA ASN A 108 5.23 -12.71 10.24
C ASN A 108 6.37 -11.68 10.08
N HIS A 109 6.18 -10.70 9.21
CA HIS A 109 7.17 -9.66 8.93
C HIS A 109 6.53 -8.32 8.60
N GLY A 110 7.31 -7.24 8.72
CA GLY A 110 6.89 -5.92 8.25
C GLY A 110 6.71 -5.93 6.73
N HIS A 111 5.62 -5.33 6.24
CA HIS A 111 5.25 -5.40 4.84
C HIS A 111 4.50 -4.15 4.38
N ALA A 112 4.60 -3.86 3.08
CA ALA A 112 3.82 -2.82 2.42
C ALA A 112 2.85 -3.46 1.43
N VAL A 113 1.59 -3.01 1.47
CA VAL A 113 0.52 -3.47 0.58
C VAL A 113 -0.30 -2.28 0.11
N VAL A 114 -1.15 -2.49 -0.90
CA VAL A 114 -2.11 -1.47 -1.36
C VAL A 114 -3.55 -1.93 -1.09
N PHE A 115 -4.31 -1.13 -0.36
CA PHE A 115 -5.76 -1.29 -0.22
C PHE A 115 -6.44 -0.71 -1.47
N GLY A 116 -7.20 -1.56 -2.16
CA GLY A 116 -7.83 -1.25 -3.44
C GLY A 116 -9.34 -1.47 -3.47
N GLY A 117 -9.97 -1.71 -2.32
CA GLY A 117 -11.41 -1.93 -2.24
C GLY A 117 -11.88 -2.24 -0.83
N ALA A 118 -13.18 -2.16 -0.62
CA ALA A 118 -13.84 -2.46 0.64
C ALA A 118 -15.11 -3.26 0.38
N ALA A 119 -15.46 -4.14 1.30
CA ALA A 119 -16.72 -4.88 1.32
C ALA A 119 -17.24 -4.89 2.75
N ASP A 120 -18.51 -5.28 2.95
CA ASP A 120 -19.11 -5.38 4.29
C ASP A 120 -18.26 -6.24 5.26
N THR A 121 -17.49 -7.19 4.72
CA THR A 121 -16.70 -8.16 5.48
C THR A 121 -15.21 -7.81 5.63
N GLY A 122 -14.70 -6.82 4.90
CA GLY A 122 -13.25 -6.57 4.88
C GLY A 122 -12.72 -5.62 3.82
N VAL A 123 -11.41 -5.70 3.60
CA VAL A 123 -10.66 -4.86 2.67
C VAL A 123 -10.01 -5.72 1.58
N LEU A 124 -10.01 -5.21 0.35
CA LEU A 124 -9.31 -5.82 -0.78
C LEU A 124 -7.86 -5.35 -0.78
N VAL A 125 -6.95 -6.30 -0.60
CA VAL A 125 -5.51 -6.06 -0.53
C VAL A 125 -4.85 -6.52 -1.82
N TYR A 126 -4.04 -5.64 -2.40
CA TYR A 126 -3.09 -5.92 -3.46
C TYR A 126 -1.74 -6.11 -2.79
N ASP A 127 -1.37 -7.36 -2.58
CA ASP A 127 -0.17 -7.79 -1.87
C ASP A 127 0.94 -8.06 -2.90
N PRO A 128 2.08 -7.33 -2.86
CA PRO A 128 3.21 -7.58 -3.76
C PRO A 128 3.81 -8.99 -3.65
N GLU A 129 3.55 -9.70 -2.56
CA GLU A 129 3.97 -11.08 -2.33
C GLU A 129 2.90 -12.11 -2.74
N PRO A 130 3.30 -13.34 -3.12
CA PRO A 130 4.66 -13.87 -3.21
C PRO A 130 5.50 -13.18 -4.29
N MET A 131 6.81 -13.18 -4.12
CA MET A 131 7.74 -12.62 -5.12
C MET A 131 7.40 -13.12 -6.54
N LYS A 132 7.44 -12.20 -7.52
CA LYS A 132 7.20 -12.43 -8.96
C LYS A 132 5.77 -12.89 -9.30
N LYS A 133 4.86 -12.94 -8.34
CA LYS A 133 3.46 -13.32 -8.53
C LYS A 133 2.49 -12.28 -7.97
N GLY A 134 2.75 -11.81 -6.76
CA GLY A 134 1.81 -11.04 -5.96
C GLY A 134 0.52 -11.83 -5.68
N THR A 135 -0.36 -11.25 -4.88
CA THR A 135 -1.69 -11.79 -4.62
C THR A 135 -2.70 -10.66 -4.46
N ILE A 136 -3.91 -10.86 -5.01
CA ILE A 136 -5.07 -10.04 -4.65
C ILE A 136 -5.94 -10.89 -3.74
N LEU A 137 -6.22 -10.40 -2.53
CA LEU A 137 -6.99 -11.12 -1.53
C LEU A 137 -7.90 -10.20 -0.73
N TRP A 138 -8.98 -10.76 -0.21
CA TRP A 138 -9.80 -10.11 0.80
C TRP A 138 -9.28 -10.48 2.19
N LEU A 139 -8.92 -9.49 2.99
CA LEU A 139 -8.71 -9.67 4.42
C LEU A 139 -9.98 -9.25 5.16
N THR A 140 -10.39 -10.04 6.15
CA THR A 140 -11.47 -9.65 7.05
C THR A 140 -11.08 -8.41 7.85
N TRP A 141 -12.06 -7.71 8.41
CA TRP A 141 -11.78 -6.59 9.32
C TRP A 141 -10.87 -6.97 10.48
N GLU A 142 -11.07 -8.16 11.06
CA GLU A 142 -10.22 -8.66 12.14
C GLU A 142 -8.77 -8.86 11.67
N GLN A 143 -8.58 -9.50 10.51
CA GLN A 143 -7.26 -9.77 9.95
C GLN A 143 -6.49 -8.48 9.65
N VAL A 144 -7.11 -7.52 8.97
CA VAL A 144 -6.42 -6.26 8.64
C VAL A 144 -6.14 -5.43 9.89
N ASN A 145 -7.07 -5.34 10.85
CA ASN A 145 -6.81 -4.62 12.10
C ASN A 145 -5.70 -5.27 12.91
N LYS A 146 -5.64 -6.61 12.97
CA LYS A 146 -4.53 -7.33 13.61
C LYS A 146 -3.19 -6.98 12.95
N ALA A 147 -3.14 -6.96 11.62
CA ALA A 147 -1.93 -6.62 10.87
C ALA A 147 -1.48 -5.16 11.07
N LEU A 148 -2.42 -4.22 11.04
CA LEU A 148 -2.15 -2.80 11.27
C LEU A 148 -1.67 -2.52 12.70
N ASN A 149 -2.33 -3.11 13.70
CA ASN A 149 -2.03 -2.88 15.11
C ASN A 149 -0.73 -3.52 15.57
N ALA A 150 -0.31 -4.61 14.91
CA ALA A 150 0.93 -5.31 15.21
C ALA A 150 2.18 -4.56 14.71
N LEU A 151 2.07 -3.76 13.65
CA LEU A 151 3.17 -2.91 13.20
C LEU A 151 3.30 -1.69 14.12
N LYS A 152 4.46 -1.54 14.76
CA LYS A 152 4.75 -0.39 15.63
C LYS A 152 5.69 0.58 14.93
N GLY A 153 5.44 1.88 15.12
CA GLY A 153 6.34 2.94 14.66
C GLY A 153 6.19 3.35 13.19
N ALA A 154 5.19 2.86 12.46
CA ALA A 154 4.92 3.35 11.10
C ALA A 154 4.53 4.84 11.13
N ASN A 155 5.18 5.68 10.33
CA ASN A 155 5.00 7.13 10.37
C ASN A 155 5.11 7.79 8.98
N PRO A 156 3.97 8.13 8.33
CA PRO A 156 2.61 7.69 8.66
C PRO A 156 2.38 6.23 8.25
N GLN A 157 1.31 5.60 8.76
CA GLN A 157 0.96 4.23 8.38
C GLN A 157 0.30 4.12 7.00
N PHE A 158 -0.38 5.18 6.55
CA PHE A 158 -1.16 5.20 5.32
C PHE A 158 -0.71 6.34 4.41
N LEU A 159 -0.55 6.02 3.12
CA LEU A 159 -0.17 6.96 2.08
C LEU A 159 -1.09 6.79 0.85
N ALA A 160 -1.23 7.83 0.05
CA ALA A 160 -1.91 7.78 -1.24
C ALA A 160 -1.13 8.57 -2.29
N ALA A 161 -1.44 8.32 -3.57
CA ALA A 161 -0.79 9.00 -4.68
C ALA A 161 -1.04 10.51 -4.73
#